data_AF-A0A2B5S5D3-F1
#
_entry.id   AF-A0A2B5S5D3-F1
#
_cell.length_a   1.000
_cell.length_b   1.000
_cell.length_c   1.000
_cell.angle_alpha   90.00
_cell.angle_beta   90.00
_cell.angle_gamma   90.00
#
_symmetry.space_group_name_H-M   'P 1'
#
loop_
_entity.id
_entity.type
_entity.pdbx_description
1 polymer ?
#
loop_
_entity_poly.entity_id
_entity_poly.type
_entity_poly.pdbx_seq_one_letter_code
_entity_poly.pdbx_strand_id
1 'polypeptide(L)' 'MISLGINILVIPLSFFIGGMATDSPGSTMHDFWKVFFFIQVFPFPLLLLSLVWWVIRRKKEKVHV' A
#
# COMPACT_ATOMS: atom_id res chain seq x y z
N MET A 1 1.64 -14.01 1.62
CA MET A 1 0.39 -13.85 0.85
C MET A 1 -0.65 -12.99 1.58
N ILE A 2 -0.74 -13.06 2.91
CA ILE A 2 -1.66 -12.24 3.72
C ILE A 2 -1.49 -10.72 3.49
N SER A 3 -0.24 -10.22 3.48
CA SER A 3 0.05 -8.80 3.20
C SER A 3 -0.49 -8.33 1.83
N LEU A 4 -0.44 -9.21 0.83
CA LEU A 4 -0.92 -8.90 -0.52
C LEU A 4 -2.45 -8.81 -0.54
N GLY A 5 -3.14 -9.71 0.15
CA GLY A 5 -4.60 -9.64 0.34
C GLY A 5 -5.06 -8.38 1.08
N ILE A 6 -4.35 -7.99 2.15
CA ILE A 6 -4.64 -6.74 2.87
C ILE A 6 -4.48 -5.52 1.95
N ASN A 7 -3.42 -5.46 1.14
CA ASN A 7 -3.21 -4.34 0.23
C ASN A 7 -4.30 -4.29 -0.87
N ILE A 8 -4.75 -5.43 -1.40
CA ILE A 8 -5.83 -5.48 -2.39
C ILE A 8 -7.13 -4.88 -1.83
N LEU A 9 -7.42 -5.06 -0.54
CA LEU A 9 -8.61 -4.50 0.09
C LEU A 9 -8.43 -3.02 0.48
N VAL A 10 -7.23 -2.66 0.96
CA VAL A 10 -6.98 -1.30 1.48
C VAL A 10 -6.79 -0.28 0.36
N ILE A 11 -6.26 -0.66 -0.81
CA ILE A 11 -6.11 0.25 -1.96
C ILE A 11 -7.45 0.84 -2.44
N PRO A 12 -8.49 0.05 -2.79
CA PRO A 12 -9.76 0.61 -3.23
C PRO A 12 -10.43 1.43 -2.11
N LEU A 13 -10.25 1.03 -0.85
CA LEU A 13 -10.75 1.77 0.31
C LEU A 13 -10.05 3.15 0.45
N SER A 14 -8.72 3.20 0.30
CA SER A 14 -7.97 4.45 0.38
C SER A 14 -8.26 5.39 -0.79
N PHE A 15 -8.51 4.84 -1.98
CA PHE A 15 -9.02 5.60 -3.12
C PHE A 15 -10.42 6.18 -2.85
N PHE A 16 -11.34 5.39 -2.30
CA PHE A 16 -12.69 5.84 -1.99
C PHE A 16 -12.69 6.96 -0.96
N ILE A 17 -12.01 6.77 0.17
CA ILE A 17 -11.94 7.78 1.25
C ILE A 17 -11.18 9.02 0.78
N GLY A 18 -10.10 8.86 0.02
CA GLY A 18 -9.37 9.98 -0.58
C GLY A 18 -10.26 10.81 -1.51
N GLY A 19 -11.11 10.15 -2.32
CA GLY A 19 -12.06 10.85 -3.20
C GLY A 19 -13.11 11.64 -2.41
N MET A 20 -13.63 11.06 -1.33
CA MET A 20 -14.54 11.79 -0.43
C MET A 20 -13.86 12.98 0.26
N ALA A 21 -12.55 12.91 0.52
CA ALA A 21 -11.80 14.02 1.10
C ALA A 21 -11.67 15.23 0.15
N THR A 22 -11.86 15.03 -1.16
CA THR A 22 -11.85 16.09 -2.18
C THR A 22 -13.22 16.69 -2.49
N ASP A 23 -14.25 16.29 -1.76
CA ASP A 23 -15.63 16.76 -2.00
C ASP A 23 -15.90 18.13 -1.35
N SER A 24 -15.08 18.55 -0.38
CA SER A 24 -15.25 19.82 0.31
C SER A 24 -14.84 21.02 -0.57
N PRO A 25 -15.58 22.14 -0.54
CA PRO A 25 -15.18 23.38 -1.22
C PRO A 25 -13.80 23.86 -0.74
N GLY A 26 -12.88 24.07 -1.67
CA GLY A 26 -11.50 24.48 -1.37
C GLY A 26 -10.54 23.33 -1.04
N SER A 27 -11.01 22.08 -1.04
CA SER A 27 -10.12 20.92 -1.04
C SER A 27 -9.36 20.81 -2.35
N THR A 28 -8.18 20.19 -2.28
CA THR A 28 -7.28 20.02 -3.42
C THR A 28 -6.89 18.57 -3.59
N MET A 29 -6.27 18.25 -4.72
CA MET A 29 -5.68 16.93 -4.92
C MET A 29 -4.62 16.59 -3.84
N HIS A 30 -4.07 17.57 -3.13
CA HIS A 30 -3.16 17.33 -2.00
C HIS A 30 -3.88 16.63 -0.83
N ASP A 31 -5.15 16.97 -0.57
CA ASP A 31 -5.95 16.36 0.49
C ASP A 31 -6.25 14.88 0.19
N PHE A 32 -6.49 14.56 -1.08
CA PHE A 32 -6.56 13.17 -1.57
C PHE A 32 -5.29 12.40 -1.21
N TRP A 33 -4.12 12.90 -1.64
CA TRP A 33 -2.86 12.20 -1.42
C TRP A 33 -2.53 12.05 0.07
N LYS A 34 -2.84 13.07 0.86
CA LYS A 34 -2.62 13.05 2.32
C LYS A 34 -3.41 11.91 2.98
N VAL A 35 -4.69 11.77 2.64
CA VAL A 35 -5.54 10.70 3.18
C VAL A 35 -5.15 9.34 2.63
N PHE A 36 -4.84 9.24 1.34
CA PHE A 36 -4.40 8.02 0.69
C PHE A 36 -3.14 7.45 1.36
N PHE A 37 -2.10 8.26 1.53
CA PHE A 37 -0.85 7.83 2.18
C PHE A 37 -1.03 7.57 3.67
N PHE A 38 -1.92 8.30 4.35
CA PHE A 38 -2.24 8.05 5.75
C PHE A 38 -2.85 6.67 5.97
N ILE A 39 -3.79 6.26 5.11
CA ILE A 39 -4.41 4.92 5.18
C ILE A 39 -3.40 3.84 4.78
N GLN A 40 -2.56 4.11 3.77
CA GLN A 40 -1.58 3.14 3.28
C GLN A 40 -0.31 3.04 4.15
N VAL A 41 -0.17 3.83 5.23
CA VAL A 41 1.06 3.89 6.04
C VAL A 41 1.47 2.54 6.65
N PHE A 42 0.50 1.67 6.97
CA PHE A 42 0.77 0.31 7.46
C PHE A 42 0.79 -0.74 6.34
N PRO A 43 -0.17 -0.78 5.40
CA PRO A 43 -0.14 -1.78 4.34
C PRO A 43 1.06 -1.66 3.40
N PHE A 44 1.51 -0.43 3.08
CA PHE A 44 2.59 -0.21 2.11
C PHE A 44 3.93 -0.77 2.58
N PRO A 45 4.42 -0.47 3.80
CA PRO A 45 5.68 -1.02 4.28
C PRO A 45 5.61 -2.54 4.47
N LEU A 46 4.44 -3.08 4.88
CA LEU A 46 4.26 -4.53 4.99
C LEU A 46 4.41 -5.23 3.65
N LEU A 47 3.87 -4.64 2.57
CA LEU A 47 4.02 -5.17 1.22
C LEU A 47 5.47 -5.10 0.75
N LEU A 48 6.13 -3.97 1.00
CA LEU A 48 7.54 -3.78 0.66
C LEU A 48 8.42 -4.80 1.39
N LEU A 49 8.23 -4.98 2.70
CA LEU A 49 8.96 -5.94 3.52
C LEU A 49 8.74 -7.38 3.03
N SER A 50 7.48 -7.75 2.73
CA SER A 50 7.16 -9.06 2.18
C SER A 50 7.82 -9.29 0.82
N LEU A 51 7.92 -8.27 -0.03
CA LEU A 51 8.56 -8.36 -1.34
C LEU A 51 10.07 -8.52 -1.21
N VAL A 52 10.73 -7.69 -0.38
CA VAL A 52 12.16 -7.78 -0.10
C VAL A 52 12.52 -9.15 0.47
N TRP A 53 11.75 -9.63 1.45
CA TRP A 53 11.93 -10.97 2.02
C TRP A 53 11.80 -12.07 0.98
N TRP A 54 10.80 -11.98 0.11
CA TRP A 54 10.60 -12.93 -0.98
C TRP A 54 11.76 -12.95 -1.96
N VAL A 55 12.27 -11.78 -2.37
CA VAL A 55 13.44 -11.68 -3.26
C VAL A 55 14.69 -12.29 -2.63
N ILE A 56 14.95 -12.02 -1.34
CA ILE A 56 16.08 -12.59 -0.59
C ILE A 56 15.97 -14.12 -0.53
N ARG A 57 14.79 -14.66 -0.22
CA ARG A 57 14.57 -16.12 -0.18
C ARG A 57 14.81 -16.76 -1.54
N ARG A 58 14.35 -16.14 -2.63
CA ARG A 58 14.57 -16.62 -4.00
C ARG A 58 16.04 -16.61 -4.41
N LYS A 59 16.84 -15.66 -3.90
CA LYS A 59 18.30 -15.65 -4.09
C LYS A 59 18.97 -16.83 -3.36
N LYS A 60 18.55 -17.15 -2.14
CA LYS A 60 19.10 -18.29 -1.38
C LYS A 60 18.80 -19.66 -2.03
N GLU A 61 17.59 -19.84 -2.58
CA GLU A 61 17.23 -21.05 -3.34
C GLU A 61 18.14 -21.29 -4.56
N LYS A 62 18.72 -20.25 -5.16
CA LYS A 62 19.59 -20.37 -6.34
C LYS A 62 21.06 -20.63 -6.02
N VAL A 63 21.50 -20.45 -4.77
CA VAL A 63 22.91 -20.64 -4.35
C VAL A 63 23.16 -22.07 -3.84
N HIS A 64 22.10 -22.81 -3.52
CA HIS A 64 22.16 -24.19 -3.03
C HIS A 64 21.74 -25.23 -4.08
N VAL A 65 21.78 -24.87 -5.38
CA VAL A 65 21.59 -25.80 -6.52
C VAL A 65 22.91 -25.91 -7.28
#